data_AF-A0A930W4N7-F1
#
_entry.id   AF-A0A930W4N7-F1
#
_cell.length_a   1.000
_cell.length_b   1.000
_cell.length_c   1.000
_cell.angle_alpha   90.00
_cell.angle_beta   90.00
_cell.angle_gamma   90.00
#
_symmetry.space_group_name_H-M   'P 1'
#
loop_
_entity.id
_entity.type
_entity.pdbx_description
1 polymer ?
#
loop_
_entity_poly.entity_id
_entity_poly.type
_entity_poly.pdbx_seq_one_letter_code
_entity_poly.pdbx_strand_id
1 'polypeptide(L)'
;MNYRKLGNLTVSSVGLGCMGMSQSYGAPADKKEMRELIAAAVDMGITLFDTAEVYGTPDDPHDNEKLVGAALAPYRDKVVLATKFGIHFDMS
;
A
#
# COMPACT_ATOMS: atom_id res chain seq x y z
N MET A 1 -12.43 2.40 15.42
CA MET A 1 -11.67 1.34 14.73
C MET A 1 -11.69 0.05 15.56
N ASN A 2 -11.84 -1.11 14.93
CA ASN A 2 -11.72 -2.42 15.60
C ASN A 2 -10.38 -3.08 15.22
N TYR A 3 -9.79 -3.87 16.13
CA TYR A 3 -8.51 -4.52 15.92
C TYR A 3 -8.61 -6.05 16.08
N ARG A 4 -7.78 -6.79 15.36
CA ARG A 4 -7.71 -8.26 15.35
C ARG A 4 -6.25 -8.73 15.47
N LYS A 5 -6.06 -9.96 15.92
CA LYS A 5 -4.75 -10.62 15.93
C LYS A 5 -4.50 -11.32 14.60
N LEU A 6 -3.34 -11.08 14.00
CA LEU A 6 -2.84 -11.82 12.83
C LEU A 6 -1.51 -12.46 13.25
N GLY A 7 -1.56 -13.73 13.66
CA GLY A 7 -0.45 -14.34 14.38
C GLY A 7 -0.10 -13.54 15.65
N ASN A 8 1.15 -13.10 15.78
CA ASN A 8 1.61 -12.24 16.87
C ASN A 8 1.30 -10.75 16.67
N LEU A 9 0.91 -10.32 15.47
CA LEU A 9 0.62 -8.93 15.14
C LEU A 9 -0.78 -8.52 15.63
N THR A 10 -0.96 -7.22 15.86
CA THR A 10 -2.28 -6.60 16.09
C THR A 10 -2.53 -5.60 14.97
N VAL A 11 -3.59 -5.81 14.20
CA VAL A 11 -3.92 -5.03 13.00
C VAL A 11 -5.36 -4.52 13.05
N SER A 12 -5.66 -3.42 12.36
CA SER A 12 -7.03 -3.00 12.12
C SER A 12 -7.80 -4.11 11.42
N SER A 13 -9.09 -4.28 11.75
CA SER A 13 -9.93 -5.32 11.14
C SER A 13 -10.19 -5.10 9.65
N VAL A 14 -9.94 -3.87 9.18
CA VAL A 14 -9.94 -3.47 7.77
C VAL A 14 -8.53 -2.98 7.43
N GLY A 15 -7.97 -3.49 6.34
CA GLY A 15 -6.72 -2.99 5.76
C GLY A 15 -6.97 -2.14 4.52
N LEU A 16 -6.00 -1.33 4.14
CA LEU A 16 -6.01 -0.57 2.89
C LEU A 16 -5.23 -1.32 1.82
N GLY A 17 -5.89 -1.68 0.71
CA GLY A 17 -5.23 -2.18 -0.50
C GLY A 17 -4.72 -1.02 -1.35
N CYS A 18 -3.43 -1.05 -1.70
CA CYS A 18 -2.76 0.06 -2.38
C CYS A 18 -2.64 -0.11 -3.90
N MET A 19 -3.07 -1.24 -4.47
CA MET A 19 -2.99 -1.55 -5.91
C MET A 19 -3.49 -0.40 -6.81
N GLY A 20 -4.65 0.17 -6.46
CA GLY A 20 -5.32 1.23 -7.24
C GLY A 20 -4.60 2.57 -7.30
N MET A 21 -3.51 2.77 -6.53
CA MET A 21 -2.81 4.05 -6.44
C MET A 21 -1.81 4.26 -7.58
N SER A 22 -1.37 3.17 -8.21
CA SER A 22 -0.40 3.20 -9.32
C SER A 22 -0.95 2.58 -10.60
N GLN A 23 -1.88 1.61 -10.50
CA GLN A 23 -2.44 0.93 -11.67
C GLN A 23 -3.84 0.31 -11.41
N SER A 24 -4.32 -0.50 -12.37
CA SER A 24 -5.52 -1.34 -12.30
C SER A 24 -6.91 -0.67 -12.38
N TYR A 25 -7.10 0.60 -12.04
CA TYR A 25 -8.43 1.27 -12.08
C TYR A 25 -8.49 2.52 -12.97
N GLY A 26 -7.71 2.56 -14.05
CA GLY A 26 -7.66 3.68 -14.98
C GLY A 26 -6.32 4.41 -14.92
N ALA A 27 -6.33 5.70 -15.27
CA ALA A 27 -5.12 6.52 -15.17
C ALA A 27 -4.63 6.57 -13.72
N PRO A 28 -3.29 6.49 -13.48
CA PRO A 28 -2.75 6.62 -12.13
C PRO A 28 -3.24 7.92 -11.49
N ALA A 29 -3.73 7.83 -10.26
CA ALA A 29 -4.12 9.01 -9.51
C ALA A 29 -2.90 9.86 -9.14
N ASP A 30 -3.11 11.13 -8.81
CA ASP A 30 -2.02 12.01 -8.43
C ASP A 30 -1.29 11.49 -7.17
N LYS A 31 0.05 11.45 -7.22
CA LYS A 31 0.87 10.88 -6.14
C LYS A 31 0.77 11.68 -4.84
N LYS A 32 0.42 12.96 -4.88
CA LYS A 32 0.17 13.74 -3.66
C LYS A 32 -1.17 13.33 -3.05
N GLU A 33 -2.23 13.24 -3.86
CA GLU A 33 -3.55 12.79 -3.41
C GLU A 33 -3.49 11.38 -2.79
N MET A 34 -2.75 10.44 -3.39
CA MET A 34 -2.61 9.09 -2.83
C MET A 34 -1.84 9.07 -1.51
N ARG A 35 -0.83 9.92 -1.34
CA ARG A 35 -0.14 10.07 -0.05
C ARG A 35 -1.05 10.65 1.02
N GLU A 36 -1.87 11.65 0.67
CA GLU A 36 -2.89 12.22 1.57
C GLU A 36 -3.94 11.19 1.96
N LEU A 37 -4.38 10.34 1.03
CA LEU A 37 -5.29 9.23 1.30
C LEU A 37 -4.69 8.23 2.28
N ILE A 38 -3.42 7.82 2.08
CA ILE A 38 -2.72 6.93 3.01
C ILE A 38 -2.61 7.56 4.40
N ALA A 39 -2.25 8.84 4.48
CA ALA A 39 -2.19 9.57 5.75
C ALA A 39 -3.55 9.59 6.45
N ALA A 40 -4.63 9.89 5.72
CA ALA A 40 -5.99 9.87 6.24
C ALA A 40 -6.40 8.46 6.72
N ALA A 41 -5.99 7.40 6.02
CA ALA A 41 -6.21 6.03 6.46
C ALA A 41 -5.55 5.74 7.81
N VAL A 42 -4.30 6.18 7.99
CA VAL A 42 -3.61 6.08 9.28
C VAL A 42 -4.35 6.88 10.36
N ASP A 43 -4.79 8.10 10.08
CA ASP A 43 -5.53 8.94 11.03
C ASP A 43 -6.88 8.34 11.43
N MET A 44 -7.53 7.57 10.53
CA MET A 44 -8.73 6.79 10.83
C MET A 44 -8.46 5.53 11.68
N GLY A 45 -7.19 5.22 11.96
CA GLY A 45 -6.75 4.07 12.74
C GLY A 45 -6.52 2.79 11.92
N ILE A 46 -6.46 2.88 10.58
CA ILE A 46 -6.05 1.74 9.76
C ILE A 46 -4.56 1.49 10.01
N THR A 47 -4.21 0.26 10.34
CA THR A 47 -2.83 -0.14 10.62
C THR A 47 -2.32 -1.22 9.69
N LEU A 48 -3.16 -1.86 8.87
CA LEU A 48 -2.74 -2.83 7.87
C LEU A 48 -2.79 -2.24 6.46
N PHE A 49 -1.66 -2.25 5.77
CA PHE A 49 -1.52 -1.76 4.39
C PHE A 49 -0.97 -2.88 3.51
N ASP A 50 -1.60 -3.07 2.35
CA ASP A 50 -1.28 -4.14 1.41
C ASP A 50 -0.78 -3.57 0.07
N THR A 51 0.36 -4.06 -0.38
CA THR A 51 0.95 -3.76 -1.70
C THR A 51 1.52 -5.04 -2.33
N ALA A 52 2.21 -4.91 -3.46
CA ALA A 52 2.94 -5.98 -4.11
C ALA A 52 3.98 -5.40 -5.08
N GLU A 53 5.06 -6.16 -5.31
CA GLU A 53 6.12 -5.82 -6.26
C GLU A 53 5.58 -5.54 -7.67
N VAL A 54 4.51 -6.23 -8.08
CA VAL A 54 3.92 -6.10 -9.43
C VAL A 54 2.91 -4.95 -9.55
N TYR A 55 2.59 -4.23 -8.46
CA TYR A 55 1.57 -3.17 -8.47
C TYR A 55 2.03 -1.87 -9.14
N GLY A 56 3.04 -1.89 -10.01
CA GLY A 56 3.41 -0.76 -10.88
C GLY A 56 2.99 -0.96 -12.33
N THR A 57 3.84 -0.53 -13.25
CA THR A 57 3.66 -0.67 -14.70
C THR A 57 4.85 -1.42 -15.32
N PRO A 58 4.81 -1.85 -16.59
CA PRO A 58 5.98 -2.43 -17.25
C PRO A 58 7.22 -1.51 -17.22
N ASP A 59 7.03 -0.19 -17.27
CA ASP A 59 8.12 0.80 -17.24
C ASP A 59 8.66 1.06 -15.82
N ASP A 60 7.80 0.95 -14.79
CA ASP A 60 8.21 1.02 -13.38
C ASP A 60 7.41 0.00 -12.55
N PRO A 61 7.89 -1.27 -12.47
CA PRO A 61 7.18 -2.32 -11.75
C PRO A 61 6.97 -2.00 -10.27
N HIS A 62 7.91 -1.27 -9.66
CA HIS A 62 7.92 -0.99 -8.22
C HIS A 62 7.29 0.37 -7.86
N ASP A 63 6.60 1.04 -8.79
CA ASP A 63 6.04 2.39 -8.56
C ASP A 63 5.16 2.46 -7.30
N ASN A 64 4.33 1.43 -7.06
CA ASN A 64 3.43 1.40 -5.92
C ASN A 64 4.15 1.26 -4.59
N GLU A 65 5.15 0.38 -4.51
CA GLU A 65 5.93 0.23 -3.28
C GLU A 65 6.74 1.50 -2.96
N LYS A 66 7.24 2.20 -3.99
CA LYS A 66 7.89 3.52 -3.83
C LYS A 66 6.90 4.55 -3.27
N LEU A 67 5.70 4.64 -3.84
CA LEU A 67 4.65 5.56 -3.39
C LEU A 67 4.21 5.26 -1.95
N VAL A 68 3.86 4.01 -1.66
CA VAL A 68 3.39 3.54 -0.36
C VAL A 68 4.48 3.70 0.70
N GLY A 69 5.72 3.34 0.38
CA GLY A 69 6.86 3.50 1.27
C GLY A 69 7.11 4.96 1.65
N ALA A 70 7.06 5.88 0.67
CA ALA A 70 7.20 7.31 0.93
C ALA A 70 6.04 7.87 1.77
N ALA A 71 4.81 7.38 1.56
CA ALA A 71 3.62 7.79 2.31
C ALA A 71 3.64 7.31 3.78
N LEU A 72 4.08 6.07 4.01
CA LEU A 72 4.06 5.42 5.32
C LEU A 72 5.30 5.69 6.16
N ALA A 73 6.39 6.23 5.59
CA ALA A 73 7.62 6.51 6.31
C ALA A 73 7.40 7.31 7.62
N PRO A 74 6.55 8.36 7.68
CA PRO A 74 6.26 9.08 8.93
C PRO A 74 5.48 8.27 9.98
N TYR A 75 4.89 7.13 9.59
CA TYR A 75 3.99 6.33 10.41
C TYR A 75 4.52 4.92 10.66
N ARG A 76 5.82 4.68 10.41
CA ARG A 76 6.40 3.33 10.36
C ARG A 76 6.12 2.50 11.61
N ASP A 77 6.14 3.10 12.80
CA ASP A 77 5.91 2.41 14.07
C ASP A 77 4.43 2.14 14.37
N LYS A 78 3.51 2.68 13.57
CA LYS A 78 2.06 2.56 13.75
C LYS A 78 1.41 1.54 12.81
N VAL A 79 2.15 1.04 11.82
CA VAL A 79 1.60 0.26 10.71
C VAL A 79 2.29 -1.09 10.53
N VAL A 80 1.52 -2.03 10.01
CA VAL A 80 1.93 -3.31 9.48
C VAL A 80 1.80 -3.24 7.96
N LEU A 81 2.91 -3.46 7.26
CA LEU A 81 2.97 -3.47 5.81
C LEU A 81 3.07 -4.91 5.32
N ALA A 82 2.15 -5.31 4.44
CA ALA A 82 2.17 -6.58 3.74
C ALA A 82 2.53 -6.34 2.27
N THR A 83 3.46 -7.13 1.74
CA THR A 83 3.81 -7.14 0.31
C THR A 83 3.83 -8.57 -0.23
N LYS A 84 3.94 -8.71 -1.56
CA LYS A 84 3.91 -9.96 -2.32
C LYS A 84 4.97 -9.90 -3.40
N PHE A 85 5.54 -11.06 -3.74
CA PHE A 85 6.60 -11.21 -4.75
C PHE A 85 6.33 -12.45 -5.62
N GLY A 86 7.09 -12.59 -6.72
CA GLY A 86 7.08 -13.79 -7.56
C GLY A 86 6.21 -13.71 -8.82
N ILE A 87 5.59 -12.56 -9.10
CA ILE A 87 4.91 -12.26 -10.37
C ILE A 87 5.67 -11.09 -11.02
N HIS A 88 5.96 -11.20 -12.30
CA HIS A 88 6.68 -10.18 -13.06
C HIS A 88 5.93 -9.84 -14.35
N PHE A 89 6.15 -8.63 -14.86
CA PHE A 89 5.74 -8.29 -16.22
C PHE A 89 6.50 -9.17 -17.21
N ASP A 90 5.80 -9.59 -18.27
CA ASP A 90 6.48 -10.17 -19.41
C ASP A 90 7.22 -9.04 -20.14
N MET A 91 8.54 -9.20 -20.25
CA MET A 91 9.45 -8.20 -20.85
C MET A 91 9.96 -8.66 -22.23
N SER A 92 9.36 -9.71 -22.80
CA SER A 92 9.74 -10.29 -24.09
C SER A 92 9.12 -9.61 -25.31
#